data_AF-A0A969B984-F1
#
_entry.id   AF-A0A969B984-F1
#
_cell.length_a   1.000
_cell.length_b   1.000
_cell.length_c   1.000
_cell.angle_alpha   90.00
_cell.angle_beta   90.00
_cell.angle_gamma   90.00
#
_symmetry.space_group_name_H-M   'P 1'
#
loop_
_entity.id
_entity.type
_entity.pdbx_description
1 polymer ?
#
loop_
_entity_poly.entity_id
_entity_poly.type
_entity_poly.pdbx_seq_one_letter_code
_entity_poly.pdbx_strand_id
1 'polypeptide(L)'
;MKSASYILVAVMLAVLTCFNKVQAQDLKTEVYVKEHIPNKNPIPYTYVREADVMWSKTIWRMMDLREKQNLPLYYPEKPIGKRMSLIDLLLWGIDNEGLTAYSTDDPLNEFKVPMTKEQIDFVMGAGSDTIKVQDPNTGMLTETVIQRDRRTTEVKQVLVKEKWYFDRQHSVVRVNIIG
;
A
#
# COMPACT_ATOMS: atom_id res chain seq x y z
N MET A 1 12.81 -9.76 -55.08
CA MET A 1 13.70 -9.68 -53.89
C MET A 1 13.94 -8.26 -53.36
N LYS A 2 13.77 -7.18 -54.15
CA LYS A 2 14.01 -5.81 -53.68
C LYS A 2 12.93 -5.25 -52.73
N SER A 3 11.65 -5.61 -52.93
CA SER A 3 10.52 -5.15 -52.10
C SER A 3 10.57 -5.63 -50.64
N ALA A 4 11.02 -6.86 -50.39
CA ALA A 4 11.18 -7.41 -49.04
C ALA A 4 12.26 -6.68 -48.23
N SER A 5 13.30 -6.17 -48.90
CA SER A 5 14.38 -5.42 -48.26
C SER A 5 13.91 -4.04 -47.76
N TYR A 6 13.04 -3.36 -48.52
CA TYR A 6 12.46 -2.07 -48.08
C TYR A 6 11.50 -2.22 -46.89
N ILE A 7 10.73 -3.31 -46.84
CA ILE A 7 9.84 -3.60 -45.70
C ILE A 7 10.65 -3.86 -44.43
N LEU A 8 11.76 -4.59 -44.54
CA LEU A 8 12.63 -4.89 -43.40
C LEU A 8 13.33 -3.63 -42.87
N VAL A 9 13.75 -2.73 -43.76
CA VAL A 9 14.31 -1.41 -43.39
C VAL A 9 13.26 -0.51 -42.74
N ALA A 10 12.02 -0.51 -43.23
CA ALA A 10 10.94 0.26 -42.64
C ALA A 10 10.56 -0.22 -41.22
N VAL A 11 10.55 -1.53 -40.99
CA VAL A 11 10.32 -2.12 -39.65
C VAL A 11 11.47 -1.78 -38.71
N MET A 12 12.72 -1.82 -39.18
CA MET A 12 13.90 -1.46 -38.38
C MET A 12 13.89 0.02 -37.99
N LEU A 13 13.46 0.90 -38.90
CA LEU A 13 13.31 2.33 -38.62
C LEU A 13 12.18 2.63 -37.62
N ALA A 14 11.06 1.90 -37.70
CA ALA A 14 9.93 2.03 -36.77
C ALA A 14 10.29 1.55 -35.35
N VAL A 15 11.06 0.47 -35.23
CA VAL A 15 11.55 -0.03 -33.94
C VAL A 15 12.53 0.96 -33.31
N LEU A 16 13.34 1.67 -34.10
CA LEU A 16 14.29 2.68 -33.61
C LEU A 16 13.59 3.92 -33.03
N THR A 17 12.41 4.30 -33.56
CA THR A 17 11.66 5.47 -33.08
C THR A 17 10.84 5.22 -31.80
N CYS A 18 10.59 3.95 -31.45
CA CYS A 18 9.76 3.59 -30.29
C CYS A 18 10.49 3.61 -28.92
N PHE A 19 11.79 3.91 -28.89
CA PHE A 19 12.57 3.95 -27.64
C PHE A 19 12.78 5.35 -27.05
N ASN A 20 12.14 6.39 -27.61
CA ASN A 20 12.16 7.70 -26.98
C ASN A 20 11.20 7.69 -25.78
N LYS A 21 11.73 7.37 -24.59
CA LYS A 21 11.06 7.74 -23.34
C LYS A 21 10.86 9.25 -23.38
N VAL A 22 9.60 9.69 -23.47
CA VAL A 22 9.23 11.08 -23.22
C VAL A 22 9.60 11.36 -21.77
N GLN A 23 10.78 11.93 -21.56
CA GLN A 23 11.24 12.34 -20.25
C GLN A 23 10.46 13.62 -19.91
N ALA A 24 9.37 13.45 -19.15
CA ALA A 24 8.66 14.58 -18.58
C ALA A 24 9.66 15.48 -17.84
N GLN A 25 9.63 16.78 -18.13
CA GLN A 25 10.53 17.74 -17.50
C GLN A 25 10.10 17.88 -16.05
N ASP A 26 10.87 17.28 -15.14
CA ASP A 26 10.70 17.43 -13.70
C ASP A 26 11.09 18.87 -13.34
N LEU A 27 10.09 19.75 -13.30
CA LEU A 27 10.27 21.16 -12.97
C LEU A 27 10.75 21.24 -11.52
N LYS A 28 12.02 21.61 -11.32
CA LYS A 28 12.57 21.85 -9.97
C LYS A 28 11.84 23.01 -9.31
N THR A 29 10.86 22.69 -8.48
CA THR A 29 10.05 23.67 -7.73
C THR A 29 10.81 24.28 -6.54
N GLU A 30 11.93 23.69 -6.11
CA GLU A 30 12.68 24.13 -4.92
C GLU A 30 14.18 24.36 -5.23
N VAL A 31 14.76 25.42 -4.63
CA VAL A 31 16.18 25.82 -4.79
C VAL A 31 17.15 24.83 -4.13
N TYR A 32 16.68 24.06 -3.16
CA TYR A 32 17.45 23.07 -2.42
C TYR A 32 16.61 21.81 -2.19
N VAL A 33 17.27 20.67 -2.06
CA VAL A 33 16.62 19.41 -1.69
C VAL A 33 16.32 19.44 -0.20
N LYS A 34 15.04 19.46 0.19
CA LYS A 34 14.65 19.25 1.59
C LYS A 34 14.92 17.79 1.97
N GLU A 35 16.07 17.54 2.58
CA GLU A 35 16.35 16.26 3.25
C GLU A 35 15.63 16.24 4.60
N HIS A 36 14.38 15.77 4.61
CA HIS A 36 13.70 15.47 5.87
C HIS A 36 14.22 14.13 6.41
N ILE A 37 15.33 14.21 7.15
CA ILE A 37 16.00 13.12 7.89
C ILE A 37 16.34 11.90 7.00
N PRO A 38 17.46 11.93 6.27
CA PRO A 38 17.87 10.78 5.46
C PRO A 38 18.21 9.57 6.35
N ASN A 39 17.75 8.37 5.95
CA ASN A 39 18.10 7.07 6.53
C ASN A 39 17.78 6.85 8.03
N LYS A 40 16.59 7.22 8.50
CA LYS A 40 16.12 6.72 9.81
C LYS A 40 15.66 5.27 9.70
N ASN A 41 16.53 4.36 10.11
CA ASN A 41 16.12 2.98 10.38
C ASN A 41 15.19 2.95 11.61
N PRO A 42 14.16 2.10 11.62
CA PRO A 42 13.36 1.87 12.82
C PRO A 42 14.27 1.48 14.00
N ILE A 43 14.03 2.07 15.17
CA ILE A 43 14.75 1.69 16.38
C ILE A 43 14.28 0.28 16.74
N PRO A 44 15.17 -0.72 16.81
CA PRO A 44 14.77 -2.06 17.18
C PRO A 44 14.25 -2.08 18.62
N TYR A 45 13.28 -2.95 18.88
CA TYR A 45 12.84 -3.19 20.24
C TYR A 45 14.00 -3.66 21.11
N THR A 46 13.99 -3.24 22.37
CA THR A 46 14.96 -3.74 23.35
C THR A 46 14.79 -5.25 23.51
N TYR A 47 15.91 -5.97 23.53
CA TYR A 47 15.90 -7.40 23.85
C TYR A 47 15.43 -7.60 25.29
N VAL A 48 14.42 -8.45 25.46
CA VAL A 48 13.89 -8.84 26.77
C VAL A 48 13.98 -10.35 26.88
N ARG A 49 14.61 -10.84 27.95
CA ARG A 49 14.70 -12.27 28.23
C ARG A 49 13.34 -12.77 28.71
N GLU A 50 12.92 -13.94 28.24
CA GLU A 50 11.63 -14.54 28.62
C GLU A 50 11.44 -14.66 30.13
N ALA A 51 12.48 -15.05 30.87
CA ALA A 51 12.47 -15.16 32.33
C ALA A 51 12.23 -13.82 33.07
N ASP A 52 12.40 -12.68 32.40
CA ASP A 52 12.16 -11.36 32.98
C ASP A 52 10.76 -10.83 32.69
N VAL A 53 9.97 -11.54 31.89
CA VAL A 53 8.56 -11.21 31.62
C VAL A 53 7.68 -11.86 32.68
N MET A 54 7.27 -11.09 33.68
CA MET A 54 6.40 -11.60 34.76
C MET A 54 4.95 -11.79 34.30
N TRP A 55 4.51 -10.96 33.36
CA TRP A 55 3.16 -10.95 32.84
C TRP A 55 3.19 -10.46 31.41
N SER A 56 2.35 -11.05 30.56
CA SER A 56 2.08 -10.49 29.25
C SER A 56 0.63 -10.68 28.85
N LYS A 57 0.12 -9.77 28.03
CA LYS A 57 -1.21 -9.82 27.45
C LYS A 57 -1.18 -9.25 26.04
N THR A 58 -1.80 -9.96 25.12
CA THR A 58 -2.03 -9.48 23.76
C THR A 58 -3.39 -8.82 23.69
N ILE A 59 -3.46 -7.61 23.16
CA ILE A 59 -4.70 -6.85 22.98
C ILE A 59 -4.80 -6.30 21.56
N TRP A 60 -6.04 -6.04 21.14
CA TRP A 60 -6.31 -5.28 19.93
C TRP A 60 -6.73 -3.87 20.33
N ARG A 61 -6.04 -2.88 19.78
CA ARG A 61 -6.36 -1.47 19.94
C ARG A 61 -7.00 -0.95 18.66
N MET A 62 -8.21 -0.44 18.78
CA MET A 62 -8.85 0.29 17.68
C MET A 62 -8.35 1.74 17.68
N MET A 63 -7.81 2.18 16.55
CA MET A 63 -7.40 3.56 16.29
C MET A 63 -8.35 4.17 15.27
N ASP A 64 -9.07 5.22 15.65
CA ASP A 64 -9.93 5.97 14.73
C ASP A 64 -9.13 7.08 14.04
N LEU A 65 -9.02 6.99 12.72
CA LEU A 65 -8.23 7.90 11.90
C LEU A 65 -8.88 9.28 11.74
N ARG A 66 -10.16 9.41 12.13
CA ARG A 66 -10.91 10.68 12.08
C ARG A 66 -10.64 11.57 13.29
N GLU A 67 -10.02 11.04 14.34
CA GLU A 67 -9.64 11.82 15.50
C GLU A 67 -8.52 12.81 15.16
N LYS A 68 -8.57 14.01 15.76
CA LYS A 68 -7.63 15.11 15.46
C LYS A 68 -6.15 14.70 15.57
N GLN A 69 -5.82 13.85 16.53
CA GLN A 69 -4.45 13.36 16.74
C GLN A 69 -3.98 12.41 15.63
N ASN A 70 -4.90 11.70 14.98
CA ASN A 70 -4.62 10.67 13.98
C ASN A 70 -4.81 11.17 12.53
N LEU A 71 -5.30 12.40 12.32
CA LEU A 71 -5.46 12.99 10.98
C LEU A 71 -4.19 12.93 10.10
N PRO A 72 -2.96 13.07 10.63
CA PRO A 72 -1.76 12.91 9.81
C PRO A 72 -1.58 11.49 9.22
N LEU A 73 -2.22 10.48 9.80
CA LEU A 73 -2.21 9.10 9.29
C LEU A 73 -3.29 8.87 8.22
N TYR A 74 -4.39 9.62 8.28
CA TYR A 74 -5.48 9.52 7.30
C TYR A 74 -5.21 10.32 6.03
N TYR A 75 -4.68 11.53 6.17
CA TYR A 75 -4.49 12.46 5.05
C TYR A 75 -3.09 12.35 4.45
N PRO A 76 -2.95 12.56 3.13
CA PRO A 76 -3.99 12.96 2.18
C PRO A 76 -4.84 11.78 1.68
N GLU A 77 -6.10 12.05 1.29
CA GLU A 77 -7.02 11.02 0.75
C GLU A 77 -6.58 10.45 -0.61
N LYS A 78 -5.77 11.21 -1.34
CA LYS A 78 -5.07 10.77 -2.55
C LYS A 78 -3.59 11.11 -2.38
N PRO A 79 -2.66 10.23 -2.76
CA PRO A 79 -1.23 10.53 -2.68
C PRO A 79 -0.87 11.81 -3.46
N ILE A 80 -0.13 12.73 -2.82
CA ILE A 80 0.34 14.00 -3.41
C ILE A 80 1.86 14.03 -3.32
N GLY A 81 2.54 13.79 -4.44
CA GLY A 81 4.00 13.73 -4.49
C GLY A 81 4.55 12.64 -3.55
N LYS A 82 5.28 13.05 -2.50
CA LYS A 82 5.83 12.14 -1.48
C LYS A 82 4.94 11.98 -0.24
N ARG A 83 3.76 12.63 -0.20
CA ARG A 83 2.83 12.56 0.92
C ARG A 83 1.73 11.56 0.60
N MET A 84 1.52 10.60 1.49
CA MET A 84 0.55 9.52 1.35
C MET A 84 -0.05 9.19 2.72
N SER A 85 -1.28 8.67 2.73
CA SER A 85 -1.89 8.16 3.96
C SER A 85 -1.14 6.91 4.45
N LEU A 86 -1.37 6.51 5.70
CA LEU A 86 -0.79 5.28 6.26
C LEU A 86 -1.18 4.05 5.43
N ILE A 87 -2.44 3.98 4.99
CA ILE A 87 -2.94 2.83 4.22
C ILE A 87 -2.32 2.81 2.82
N ASP A 88 -2.23 3.96 2.15
CA ASP A 88 -1.57 4.06 0.85
C ASP A 88 -0.09 3.69 0.95
N LEU A 89 0.59 4.08 2.04
CA LEU A 89 2.00 3.72 2.29
C LEU A 89 2.18 2.22 2.47
N LEU A 90 1.33 1.57 3.27
CA LEU A 90 1.40 0.12 3.48
C LEU A 90 1.17 -0.64 2.18
N LEU A 91 0.18 -0.23 1.38
CA LEU A 91 -0.08 -0.83 0.07
C LEU A 91 1.08 -0.60 -0.91
N TRP A 92 1.66 0.60 -0.91
CA TRP A 92 2.83 0.89 -1.72
C TRP A 92 4.03 0.03 -1.32
N GLY A 93 4.23 -0.21 -0.02
CA GLY A 93 5.26 -1.12 0.50
C GLY A 93 5.03 -2.58 0.13
N ILE A 94 3.77 -3.04 0.13
CA ILE A 94 3.40 -4.37 -0.38
C ILE A 94 3.74 -4.48 -1.87
N ASP A 95 3.46 -3.43 -2.63
CA ASP A 95 3.65 -3.47 -4.07
C ASP A 95 5.10 -3.35 -4.53
N ASN A 96 5.90 -2.50 -3.87
CA ASN A 96 7.21 -2.07 -4.33
C ASN A 96 8.37 -2.53 -3.42
N GLU A 97 8.15 -2.64 -2.11
CA GLU A 97 9.21 -2.99 -1.13
C GLU A 97 9.17 -4.46 -0.70
N GLY A 98 8.16 -5.22 -1.14
CA GLY A 98 8.02 -6.65 -0.82
C GLY A 98 7.47 -6.92 0.58
N LEU A 99 6.67 -6.00 1.13
CA LEU A 99 5.96 -6.25 2.38
C LEU A 99 4.90 -7.36 2.20
N THR A 100 4.89 -8.35 3.09
CA THR A 100 3.91 -9.45 3.04
C THR A 100 2.67 -9.10 3.85
N ALA A 101 1.50 -9.10 3.22
CA ALA A 101 0.22 -9.01 3.92
C ALA A 101 -0.29 -10.42 4.30
N TYR A 102 -1.08 -10.50 5.37
CA TYR A 102 -1.60 -11.77 5.89
C TYR A 102 -3.13 -11.74 5.97
N SER A 103 -3.74 -12.91 5.81
CA SER A 103 -5.19 -13.06 5.88
C SER A 103 -5.70 -12.87 7.31
N THR A 104 -6.87 -12.26 7.42
CA THR A 104 -7.62 -12.09 8.67
C THR A 104 -8.39 -13.33 9.09
N ASP A 105 -8.53 -14.33 8.21
CA ASP A 105 -9.37 -15.50 8.43
C ASP A 105 -8.69 -16.58 9.30
N ASP A 106 -7.51 -16.29 9.87
CA ASP A 106 -6.83 -17.17 10.80
C ASP A 106 -7.56 -17.18 12.16
N PRO A 107 -8.09 -18.32 12.64
CA PRO A 107 -8.77 -18.42 13.93
C PRO A 107 -7.92 -17.92 15.11
N LEU A 108 -6.58 -18.05 15.01
CA LEU A 108 -5.63 -17.65 16.05
C LEU A 108 -5.10 -16.22 15.84
N ASN A 109 -5.42 -15.59 14.71
CA ASN A 109 -4.91 -14.29 14.29
C ASN A 109 -3.38 -14.18 14.36
N GLU A 110 -2.64 -15.25 14.06
CA GLU A 110 -1.18 -15.30 14.22
C GLU A 110 -0.41 -14.86 12.97
N PHE A 111 -1.12 -14.29 11.98
CA PHE A 111 -0.53 -13.80 10.73
C PHE A 111 0.30 -14.88 10.01
N LYS A 112 -0.26 -16.09 9.87
CA LYS A 112 0.43 -17.23 9.26
C LYS A 112 0.23 -17.37 7.76
N VAL A 113 -0.94 -16.97 7.27
CA VAL A 113 -1.35 -17.19 5.87
C VAL A 113 -1.08 -15.92 5.07
N PRO A 114 -0.04 -15.89 4.21
CA PRO A 114 0.23 -14.73 3.38
C PRO A 114 -0.85 -14.58 2.30
N MET A 115 -1.19 -13.35 1.95
CA MET A 115 -2.13 -13.02 0.88
C MET A 115 -1.41 -12.73 -0.43
N THR A 116 -2.05 -13.06 -1.54
CA THR A 116 -1.59 -12.61 -2.87
C THR A 116 -2.11 -11.20 -3.16
N LYS A 117 -1.47 -10.49 -4.10
CA LYS A 117 -1.89 -9.13 -4.49
C LYS A 117 -3.36 -9.08 -4.94
N GLU A 118 -3.80 -10.08 -5.71
CA GLU A 118 -5.19 -10.18 -6.18
C GLU A 118 -6.20 -10.31 -5.02
N GLN A 119 -5.84 -11.06 -3.97
CA GLN A 119 -6.69 -11.19 -2.78
C GLN A 119 -6.74 -9.87 -2.00
N ILE A 120 -5.62 -9.15 -1.90
CA ILE A 120 -5.56 -7.83 -1.26
C ILE A 120 -6.42 -6.83 -2.03
N ASP A 121 -6.31 -6.83 -3.36
CA ASP A 121 -7.11 -5.98 -4.25
C ASP A 121 -8.60 -6.23 -4.04
N PHE A 122 -9.01 -7.50 -4.03
CA PHE A 122 -10.39 -7.90 -3.77
C PHE A 122 -10.90 -7.42 -2.40
N VAL A 123 -10.13 -7.64 -1.33
CA VAL A 123 -10.49 -7.19 0.03
C VAL A 123 -10.59 -5.68 0.13
N MET A 124 -9.73 -4.94 -0.58
CA MET A 124 -9.73 -3.47 -0.63
C MET A 124 -10.80 -2.89 -1.57
N GLY A 125 -11.69 -3.74 -2.10
CA GLY A 125 -12.81 -3.33 -2.96
C GLY A 125 -12.40 -3.01 -4.40
N ALA A 126 -11.18 -3.36 -4.81
CA ALA A 126 -10.76 -3.34 -6.21
C ALA A 126 -11.33 -4.57 -6.92
N GLY A 127 -11.94 -4.34 -8.08
CA GLY A 127 -12.61 -5.38 -8.84
C GLY A 127 -13.40 -4.83 -10.01
N SER A 128 -13.77 -5.73 -10.92
CA SER A 128 -14.64 -5.44 -12.05
C SER A 128 -16.10 -5.48 -11.59
N ASP A 129 -16.80 -4.35 -11.65
CA ASP A 129 -18.25 -4.34 -11.51
C ASP A 129 -18.89 -4.07 -12.87
N THR A 130 -19.91 -4.85 -13.20
CA THR A 130 -20.60 -4.76 -14.48
C THR A 130 -21.82 -3.87 -14.30
N ILE A 131 -21.74 -2.65 -14.82
CA ILE A 131 -22.88 -1.74 -14.82
C ILE A 131 -23.53 -1.81 -16.19
N LYS A 132 -24.87 -1.94 -16.21
CA LYS A 132 -25.65 -1.88 -17.44
C LYS A 132 -25.77 -0.41 -17.86
N VAL A 133 -24.99 -0.01 -18.86
CA VAL A 133 -25.02 1.34 -19.43
C VAL A 133 -25.85 1.29 -20.71
N GLN A 134 -26.75 2.24 -20.89
CA GLN A 134 -27.57 2.30 -22.09
C GLN A 134 -26.77 2.94 -23.23
N ASP A 135 -26.60 2.22 -24.33
CA ASP A 135 -25.83 2.73 -25.47
C ASP A 135 -26.58 3.87 -26.18
N PRO A 136 -25.98 5.06 -26.35
CA PRO A 136 -26.64 6.23 -26.93
C PRO A 136 -27.13 6.04 -28.37
N ASN A 137 -26.58 5.06 -29.10
CA ASN A 137 -26.85 4.84 -30.52
C ASN A 137 -27.89 3.74 -30.80
N THR A 138 -28.08 2.81 -29.86
CA THR A 138 -28.89 1.60 -30.07
C THR A 138 -29.98 1.42 -29.01
N GLY A 139 -29.96 2.18 -27.91
CA GLY A 139 -30.97 2.13 -26.84
C GLY A 139 -30.99 0.82 -26.05
N MET A 140 -30.14 -0.15 -26.39
CA MET A 140 -29.96 -1.42 -25.70
C MET A 140 -29.06 -1.25 -24.48
N LEU A 141 -29.32 -2.04 -23.44
CA LEU A 141 -28.48 -2.11 -22.25
C LEU A 141 -27.23 -2.92 -22.57
N THR A 142 -26.09 -2.26 -22.67
CA THR A 142 -24.80 -2.91 -22.87
C THR A 142 -24.09 -3.03 -21.52
N GLU A 143 -23.61 -4.24 -21.23
CA GLU A 143 -22.85 -4.52 -20.02
C GLU A 143 -21.43 -3.99 -20.19
N THR A 144 -21.12 -2.89 -19.50
CA THR A 144 -19.76 -2.33 -19.47
C THR A 144 -19.08 -2.77 -18.18
N VAL A 145 -17.92 -3.42 -18.32
CA VAL A 145 -17.07 -3.81 -17.20
C VAL A 145 -16.25 -2.60 -16.78
N ILE A 146 -16.56 -2.03 -15.61
CA ILE A 146 -15.77 -0.94 -15.03
C ILE A 146 -14.79 -1.53 -14.03
N GLN A 147 -13.50 -1.29 -14.24
CA GLN A 147 -12.48 -1.62 -13.27
C GLN A 147 -12.48 -0.57 -12.16
N ARG A 148 -12.70 -1.02 -10.92
CA ARG A 148 -12.59 -0.15 -9.74
C ARG A 148 -11.20 -0.26 -9.12
N ASP A 149 -10.66 0.90 -8.78
CA ASP A 149 -9.43 1.00 -7.99
C ASP A 149 -9.68 0.65 -6.51
N ARG A 150 -8.59 0.41 -5.77
CA ARG A 150 -8.61 0.19 -4.32
C ARG A 150 -9.21 1.39 -3.60
N ARG A 151 -10.13 1.15 -2.65
CA ARG A 151 -10.82 2.22 -1.91
C ARG A 151 -10.13 2.56 -0.60
N THR A 152 -8.91 3.10 -0.68
CA THR A 152 -8.12 3.42 0.53
C THR A 152 -8.77 4.50 1.40
N THR A 153 -9.50 5.45 0.80
CA THR A 153 -10.22 6.52 1.51
C THR A 153 -11.36 6.01 2.42
N GLU A 154 -11.90 4.82 2.16
CA GLU A 154 -12.99 4.26 2.97
C GLU A 154 -12.51 3.70 4.32
N VAL A 155 -11.20 3.47 4.48
CA VAL A 155 -10.60 2.96 5.72
C VAL A 155 -10.53 4.09 6.76
N LYS A 156 -11.44 4.05 7.73
CA LYS A 156 -11.55 5.07 8.80
C LYS A 156 -10.95 4.63 10.13
N GLN A 157 -10.75 3.33 10.32
CA GLN A 157 -10.29 2.75 11.58
C GLN A 157 -9.28 1.65 11.30
N VAL A 158 -8.26 1.55 12.14
CA VAL A 158 -7.23 0.51 12.07
C VAL A 158 -7.21 -0.24 13.40
N LEU A 159 -7.12 -1.56 13.32
CA LEU A 159 -6.88 -2.42 14.47
C LEU A 159 -5.38 -2.70 14.57
N VAL A 160 -4.78 -2.35 15.71
CA VAL A 160 -3.37 -2.60 16.00
C VAL A 160 -3.29 -3.71 17.03
N LYS A 161 -2.56 -4.77 16.72
CA LYS A 161 -2.28 -5.87 17.63
C LYS A 161 -1.05 -5.54 18.45
N GLU A 162 -1.26 -5.41 19.76
CA GLU A 162 -0.22 -5.02 20.71
C GLU A 162 0.04 -6.15 21.71
N LYS A 163 1.31 -6.36 22.04
CA LYS A 163 1.72 -7.21 23.16
C LYS A 163 2.23 -6.34 24.29
N TRP A 164 1.46 -6.33 25.37
CA TRP A 164 1.79 -5.68 26.62
C TRP A 164 2.53 -6.66 27.50
N TYR A 165 3.59 -6.22 28.15
CA TYR A 165 4.31 -7.05 29.10
C TYR A 165 4.95 -6.21 30.20
N PHE A 166 5.05 -6.80 31.39
CA PHE A 166 5.78 -6.21 32.51
C PHE A 166 7.20 -6.76 32.55
N ASP A 167 8.17 -5.87 32.38
CA ASP A 167 9.58 -6.18 32.46
C ASP A 167 10.08 -6.05 33.90
N ARG A 168 10.50 -7.17 34.49
CA ARG A 168 11.00 -7.25 35.86
C ARG A 168 12.27 -6.44 36.07
N GLN A 169 13.18 -6.41 35.10
CA GLN A 169 14.49 -5.75 35.28
C GLN A 169 14.33 -4.24 35.43
N HIS A 170 13.45 -3.66 34.61
CA HIS A 170 13.21 -2.23 34.58
C HIS A 170 11.99 -1.80 35.40
N SER A 171 11.21 -2.76 35.92
CA SER A 171 9.97 -2.52 36.66
C SER A 171 8.97 -1.61 35.90
N VAL A 172 8.88 -1.77 34.58
CA VAL A 172 8.01 -0.98 33.70
C VAL A 172 7.15 -1.89 32.82
N VAL A 173 5.94 -1.42 32.51
CA VAL A 173 5.12 -2.01 31.45
C VAL A 173 5.58 -1.46 30.11
N ARG A 174 5.90 -2.35 29.17
CA ARG A 174 6.24 -2.01 27.79
C ARG A 174 5.18 -2.55 26.84
N VAL A 175 5.07 -1.90 25.68
CA VAL A 175 4.13 -2.24 24.62
C VAL A 175 4.91 -2.40 23.33
N ASN A 176 4.78 -3.58 22.71
CA ASN A 176 5.32 -3.84 21.39
C ASN A 176 4.14 -4.05 20.42
N ILE A 177 4.19 -3.39 19.26
CA ILE A 177 3.27 -3.63 18.16
C ILE A 177 3.74 -4.89 17.43
N ILE A 178 2.86 -5.86 17.27
CA ILE A 178 3.15 -7.15 16.62
C ILE A 178 2.47 -7.30 15.25
N GLY A 179 1.46 -6.48 14.94
CA GLY A 179 0.78 -6.45 13.65
C GLY A 179 -0.41 -5.52 13.66
#